data_AF-A0A7C3A1V4-F1
#
_entry.id   AF-A0A7C3A1V4-F1
#
_cell.length_a   1.000
_cell.length_b   1.000
_cell.length_c   1.000
_cell.angle_alpha   90.00
_cell.angle_beta   90.00
_cell.angle_gamma   90.00
#
_symmetry.space_group_name_H-M   'P 1'
#
loop_
_entity.id
_entity.type
_entity.pdbx_description
1 polymer ?
#
loop_
_entity_poly.entity_id
_entity_poly.type
_entity_poly.pdbx_seq_one_letter_code
_entity_poly.pdbx_strand_id
1 'polypeptide(L)'
;MKQCYTSYFLVKDPWCLSPHALNGSLWFREKVLEQIITEAKHVLAEGGFFCRLLFGEAGVGKTAISKRVFSVLEKSKDSVQVYFNSRMESSAYNVMCGIIRSIIPSIPRRGISMTELFEVFLDAINGKSALIILDDIDWWASTKNGMKLIV
;
A
#
# COMPACT_ATOMS: atom_id res chain seq x y z
N MET A 1 19.15 -54.32 4.88
CA MET A 1 19.53 -53.06 5.57
C MET A 1 18.77 -51.92 4.92
N LYS A 2 17.83 -51.29 5.63
CA LYS A 2 17.10 -50.11 5.13
C LYS A 2 17.96 -48.88 5.41
N GLN A 3 18.47 -48.24 4.36
CA GLN A 3 19.20 -46.99 4.49
C GLN A 3 18.21 -45.87 4.75
N CYS A 4 18.19 -45.39 5.99
CA CYS A 4 17.37 -44.27 6.45
C CYS A 4 18.04 -42.99 5.94
N TYR A 5 17.53 -42.40 4.85
CA TYR A 5 17.93 -41.06 4.43
C TYR A 5 17.18 -40.04 5.28
N THR A 6 17.83 -39.51 6.30
CA THR A 6 17.35 -38.35 7.06
C THR A 6 17.34 -37.14 6.13
N SER A 7 16.16 -36.70 5.68
CA SER A 7 16.03 -35.47 4.91
C SER A 7 16.24 -34.26 5.84
N TYR A 8 17.44 -33.70 5.86
CA TYR A 8 17.70 -32.43 6.53
C TYR A 8 17.12 -31.29 5.69
N PHE A 9 15.88 -30.90 5.98
CA PHE A 9 15.33 -29.66 5.44
C PHE A 9 15.94 -28.47 6.18
N LEU A 10 16.87 -27.76 5.53
CA LEU A 10 17.49 -26.53 6.04
C LEU A 10 16.48 -25.39 6.25
N VAL A 11 15.42 -25.36 5.43
CA VAL A 11 14.37 -24.35 5.50
C VAL A 11 13.03 -25.07 5.64
N LYS A 12 12.37 -24.85 6.79
CA LYS A 12 11.07 -25.47 7.08
C LYS A 12 9.94 -24.90 6.22
N ASP A 13 9.98 -23.59 5.95
CA ASP A 13 9.02 -22.91 5.07
C ASP A 13 9.75 -21.85 4.23
N PRO A 14 10.01 -22.12 2.93
CA PRO A 14 10.66 -21.16 2.03
C PRO A 14 9.88 -19.87 1.83
N TRP A 15 8.55 -19.87 2.05
CA TRP A 15 7.72 -18.69 1.88
C TRP A 15 8.10 -17.56 2.84
N CYS A 16 8.65 -17.89 4.02
CA CYS A 16 9.18 -16.92 4.98
C CYS A 16 10.23 -15.98 4.41
N LEU A 17 10.96 -16.43 3.38
CA LEU A 17 12.03 -15.69 2.73
C LEU A 17 11.53 -14.86 1.55
N SER A 18 10.25 -14.95 1.20
CA SER A 18 9.65 -14.14 0.15
C SER A 18 9.69 -12.66 0.52
N PRO A 19 10.09 -11.76 -0.40
CA PRO A 19 9.95 -10.31 -0.19
C PRO A 19 8.50 -9.85 0.06
N HIS A 20 7.53 -10.72 -0.24
CA HIS A 20 6.10 -10.47 -0.03
C HIS A 20 5.60 -11.03 1.29
N ALA A 21 6.40 -11.81 2.01
CA ALA A 21 5.99 -12.37 3.29
C ALA A 21 5.86 -11.27 4.34
N LEU A 22 4.70 -11.22 4.99
CA LEU A 22 4.43 -10.38 6.16
C LEU A 22 4.31 -11.29 7.40
N ASN A 23 5.29 -12.18 7.56
CA ASN A 23 5.25 -13.18 8.61
C ASN A 23 5.75 -12.57 9.94
N GLY A 24 5.00 -12.80 11.02
CA GLY A 24 5.41 -12.42 12.37
C GLY A 24 5.41 -10.90 12.67
N SER A 25 5.95 -10.54 13.83
CA SER A 25 6.02 -9.15 14.28
C SER A 25 7.03 -8.34 13.47
N LEU A 26 6.73 -7.05 13.22
CA LEU A 26 7.67 -6.10 12.66
C LEU A 26 8.57 -5.56 13.77
N TRP A 27 9.62 -6.31 14.08
CA TRP A 27 10.57 -5.98 15.14
C TRP A 27 11.15 -4.56 14.96
N PHE A 28 11.22 -3.79 16.04
CA PHE A 28 11.77 -2.43 16.10
C PHE A 28 10.99 -1.36 15.32
N ARG A 29 9.76 -1.66 14.90
CA ARG A 29 8.85 -0.73 14.19
C ARG A 29 7.44 -0.71 14.77
N GLU A 30 7.24 -1.36 15.93
CA GLU A 30 5.96 -1.53 16.59
C GLU A 30 5.35 -0.19 16.97
N LYS A 31 6.15 0.72 17.54
CA LYS A 31 5.67 2.06 17.94
C LYS A 31 5.15 2.87 16.75
N VAL A 32 5.90 2.86 15.63
CA VAL A 32 5.50 3.59 14.41
C VAL A 32 4.23 2.97 13.83
N LEU A 33 4.16 1.64 13.79
CA LEU A 33 2.99 0.92 13.32
C LEU A 33 1.75 1.20 14.19
N GLU A 34 1.90 1.15 15.51
CA GLU A 34 0.84 1.41 16.49
C GLU A 34 0.32 2.85 16.39
N GLN A 35 1.22 3.82 16.25
CA GLN A 35 0.85 5.22 16.03
C GLN A 35 0.00 5.38 14.78
N ILE A 36 0.48 4.90 13.64
CA ILE A 36 -0.24 5.01 12.36
C ILE A 36 -1.61 4.31 12.42
N ILE A 37 -1.66 3.11 13.00
CA ILE A 37 -2.91 2.35 13.12
C ILE A 37 -3.91 3.08 14.03
N THR A 38 -3.45 3.64 15.15
CA THR A 38 -4.32 4.33 16.12
C THR A 38 -4.91 5.58 15.50
N GLU A 39 -4.08 6.40 14.86
CA GLU A 39 -4.50 7.62 14.16
C GLU A 39 -5.46 7.30 13.01
N ALA A 40 -5.13 6.30 12.19
CA ALA A 40 -5.99 5.88 11.08
C ALA A 40 -7.34 5.34 11.57
N LYS A 41 -7.37 4.52 12.64
CA LYS A 41 -8.64 4.02 13.22
C LYS A 41 -9.52 5.15 13.72
N HIS A 42 -8.93 6.15 14.38
CA HIS A 42 -9.67 7.31 14.86
C HIS A 42 -10.33 8.05 13.70
N VAL A 43 -9.58 8.35 12.62
CA VAL A 43 -10.13 9.04 11.45
C VAL A 43 -11.15 8.21 10.70
N LEU A 44 -10.95 6.89 10.58
CA LEU A 44 -11.92 6.01 9.94
C LEU A 44 -13.25 5.95 10.72
N ALA A 45 -13.23 6.12 12.05
CA ALA A 45 -14.41 6.02 12.93
C ALA A 45 -15.12 7.35 13.16
N GLU A 46 -14.38 8.43 13.41
CA GLU A 46 -14.93 9.75 13.77
C GLU A 46 -15.01 10.71 12.58
N GLY A 47 -14.42 10.34 11.45
CA GLY A 47 -14.22 11.21 10.31
C GLY A 47 -12.99 12.11 10.47
N GLY A 48 -12.72 12.90 9.42
CA GLY A 48 -11.55 13.78 9.34
C GLY A 48 -10.58 13.37 8.23
N PHE A 49 -9.37 13.91 8.29
CA PHE A 49 -8.32 13.66 7.31
C PHE A 49 -6.99 13.35 8.00
N PHE A 50 -6.30 12.35 7.47
CA PHE A 50 -5.00 11.93 7.94
C PHE A 50 -4.11 11.56 6.78
N CYS A 51 -2.88 12.07 6.78
CA CYS A 51 -1.85 11.74 5.80
C CYS A 51 -0.52 11.49 6.52
N ARG A 52 0.16 10.42 6.13
CA ARG A 52 1.51 10.09 6.58
C ARG A 52 2.36 9.75 5.37
N LEU A 53 3.56 10.32 5.34
CA LEU A 53 4.58 9.99 4.38
C LEU A 53 5.65 9.13 5.07
N LEU A 54 5.85 7.91 4.58
CA LEU A 54 6.94 7.05 5.01
C LEU A 54 8.14 7.27 4.09
N PHE A 55 9.25 7.77 4.63
CA PHE A 55 10.49 8.04 3.89
C PHE A 55 11.68 7.30 4.52
N GLY A 56 12.74 7.14 3.73
CA GLY A 56 13.96 6.43 4.13
C GLY A 56 14.54 5.59 2.98
N GLU A 57 15.70 4.98 3.20
CA GLU A 57 16.38 4.18 2.17
C GLU A 57 15.63 2.89 1.78
N ALA A 58 16.06 2.23 0.71
CA ALA A 58 15.54 0.92 0.34
C ALA A 58 15.87 -0.12 1.44
N GLY A 59 14.94 -1.05 1.70
CA GLY A 59 15.15 -2.11 2.70
C GLY A 59 14.90 -1.72 4.16
N VAL A 60 14.56 -0.47 4.49
CA VAL A 60 14.26 -0.05 5.88
C VAL A 60 12.88 -0.49 6.41
N GLY A 61 12.10 -1.20 5.58
CA GLY A 61 10.81 -1.78 5.96
C GLY A 61 9.57 -0.93 5.66
N LYS A 62 9.67 0.16 4.87
CA LYS A 62 8.54 1.04 4.52
C LYS A 62 7.35 0.25 3.94
N THR A 63 7.58 -0.53 2.88
CA THR A 63 6.58 -1.40 2.25
C THR A 63 5.99 -2.40 3.23
N ALA A 64 6.79 -2.95 4.15
CA ALA A 64 6.31 -3.91 5.14
C ALA A 64 5.37 -3.24 6.16
N ILE A 65 5.69 -2.02 6.60
CA ILE A 65 4.81 -1.19 7.45
C ILE A 65 3.52 -0.87 6.70
N SER A 66 3.60 -0.35 5.47
CA SER A 66 2.44 0.01 4.64
C SER A 66 1.48 -1.17 4.46
N LYS A 67 1.99 -2.35 4.09
CA LYS A 67 1.16 -3.56 3.94
C LYS A 67 0.60 -4.06 5.26
N ARG A 68 1.33 -3.91 6.37
CA ARG A 68 0.83 -4.28 7.69
C ARG A 68 -0.29 -3.37 8.16
N VAL A 69 -0.16 -2.06 7.96
CA VAL A 69 -1.23 -1.08 8.21
C VAL A 69 -2.46 -1.45 7.39
N PHE A 70 -2.29 -1.68 6.09
CA PHE A 70 -3.38 -2.11 5.20
C PHE A 70 -4.11 -3.34 5.74
N SER A 71 -3.37 -4.43 5.99
CA SER A 71 -3.93 -5.70 6.48
C SER A 71 -4.66 -5.59 7.82
N VAL A 72 -4.24 -4.69 8.71
CA VAL A 72 -4.91 -4.46 10.00
C VAL A 72 -6.21 -3.67 9.81
N LEU A 73 -6.22 -2.68 8.91
CA LEU A 73 -7.35 -1.78 8.69
C LEU A 73 -8.39 -2.32 7.69
N GLU A 74 -8.02 -3.25 6.80
CA GLU A 74 -8.88 -3.92 5.80
C GLU A 74 -10.17 -4.51 6.39
N LYS A 75 -10.20 -4.76 7.70
CA LYS A 75 -11.33 -5.34 8.40
C LYS A 75 -12.50 -4.36 8.64
N SER A 76 -12.38 -3.06 8.33
CA SER A 76 -13.50 -2.12 8.48
C SER A 76 -14.45 -2.19 7.27
N LYS A 77 -15.70 -2.63 7.50
CA LYS A 77 -16.67 -2.93 6.44
C LYS A 77 -17.16 -1.72 5.63
N ASP A 78 -17.06 -0.50 6.16
CA ASP A 78 -17.64 0.70 5.55
C ASP A 78 -16.59 1.69 4.99
N SER A 79 -15.40 1.21 4.63
CA SER A 79 -14.38 2.06 4.01
C SER A 79 -13.91 1.55 2.65
N VAL A 80 -13.58 2.50 1.76
CA VAL A 80 -12.89 2.22 0.51
C VAL A 80 -11.40 2.09 0.80
N GLN A 81 -10.83 0.92 0.53
CA GLN A 81 -9.43 0.65 0.83
C GLN A 81 -8.65 0.29 -0.42
N VAL A 82 -7.56 1.01 -0.66
CA VAL A 82 -6.69 0.80 -1.81
C VAL A 82 -5.25 0.76 -1.37
N TYR A 83 -4.56 -0.33 -1.67
CA TYR A 83 -3.11 -0.41 -1.67
C TYR A 83 -2.63 -0.45 -3.12
N PHE A 84 -1.83 0.54 -3.52
CA PHE A 84 -1.33 0.64 -4.89
C PHE A 84 0.18 0.89 -4.89
N ASN A 85 0.95 -0.03 -5.46
CA ASN A 85 2.37 0.18 -5.70
C ASN A 85 2.56 0.90 -7.04
N SER A 86 3.14 2.10 -6.98
CA SER A 86 3.27 3.01 -8.13
C SER A 86 4.59 2.87 -8.91
N ARG A 87 5.44 1.90 -8.56
CA ARG A 87 6.77 1.70 -9.15
C ARG A 87 6.75 1.38 -10.65
N MET A 88 5.64 0.90 -11.19
CA MET A 88 5.52 0.60 -12.62
C MET A 88 4.84 1.71 -13.41
N GLU A 89 4.35 2.75 -12.74
CA GLU A 89 3.56 3.80 -13.38
C GLU A 89 4.43 4.98 -13.83
N SER A 90 4.19 5.45 -15.05
CA SER A 90 4.96 6.52 -15.67
C SER A 90 4.38 7.92 -15.47
N SER A 91 3.21 8.04 -14.84
CA SER A 91 2.55 9.32 -14.61
C SER A 91 1.51 9.28 -13.49
N ALA A 92 1.22 10.44 -12.90
CA ALA A 92 0.10 10.62 -11.97
C ALA A 92 -1.24 10.16 -12.55
N TYR A 93 -1.45 10.31 -13.87
CA TYR A 93 -2.65 9.83 -14.55
C TYR A 93 -2.78 8.31 -14.47
N ASN A 94 -1.68 7.58 -14.70
CA ASN A 94 -1.71 6.12 -14.64
C ASN A 94 -1.87 5.61 -13.20
N VAL A 95 -1.24 6.30 -12.24
CA VAL A 95 -1.46 6.03 -10.81
C VAL A 95 -2.94 6.20 -10.47
N MET A 96 -3.57 7.31 -10.88
CA MET A 96 -4.99 7.55 -10.64
C MET A 96 -5.87 6.49 -11.30
N CYS A 97 -5.60 6.13 -12.55
CA CYS A 97 -6.27 5.02 -13.23
C CYS A 97 -6.16 3.71 -12.46
N GLY A 98 -4.99 3.40 -11.91
CA GLY A 98 -4.73 2.19 -11.12
C GLY A 98 -5.50 2.17 -9.80
N ILE A 99 -5.53 3.30 -9.08
CA ILE A 99 -6.33 3.46 -7.86
C ILE A 99 -7.82 3.24 -8.16
N ILE A 100 -8.35 3.93 -9.17
CA ILE A 100 -9.79 3.83 -9.48
C ILE A 100 -10.15 2.43 -9.96
N ARG A 101 -9.30 1.76 -10.75
CA ARG A 101 -9.51 0.37 -11.16
C ARG A 101 -9.57 -0.61 -9.98
N SER A 102 -8.88 -0.29 -8.89
CA SER A 102 -8.94 -1.09 -7.67
C SER A 102 -10.30 -0.97 -6.96
N ILE A 103 -11.05 0.11 -7.23
CA ILE A 103 -12.38 0.37 -6.67
C ILE A 103 -13.48 -0.01 -7.68
N ILE A 104 -13.29 0.33 -8.96
CA ILE A 104 -14.22 0.17 -10.08
C ILE A 104 -13.47 -0.51 -11.26
N PRO A 105 -13.44 -1.84 -11.32
CA PRO A 105 -12.68 -2.58 -12.34
C PRO A 105 -13.13 -2.32 -13.78
N SER A 106 -14.37 -1.89 -13.98
CA SER A 106 -14.98 -1.65 -15.30
C SER A 106 -14.58 -0.32 -15.94
N ILE A 107 -13.87 0.56 -15.23
CA ILE A 107 -13.52 1.88 -15.77
C ILE A 107 -12.66 1.74 -17.05
N PRO A 108 -12.92 2.53 -18.11
CA PRO A 108 -12.12 2.47 -19.33
C PRO A 108 -10.66 2.89 -19.11
N ARG A 109 -9.73 2.44 -19.98
CA ARG A 109 -8.29 2.78 -19.88
C ARG A 109 -7.95 4.14 -20.48
N ARG A 110 -8.81 4.67 -21.35
CA ARG A 110 -8.58 5.84 -22.19
C ARG A 110 -9.89 6.57 -22.44
N GLY A 111 -9.79 7.81 -22.90
CA GLY A 111 -10.94 8.64 -23.22
C GLY A 111 -11.57 9.31 -22.01
N ILE A 112 -10.96 9.19 -20.83
CA ILE A 112 -11.32 9.92 -19.61
C ILE A 112 -10.18 10.88 -19.29
N SER A 113 -10.51 12.14 -19.09
CA SER A 113 -9.60 13.19 -18.64
C SER A 113 -9.18 12.99 -17.17
N MET A 114 -8.14 13.69 -16.73
CA MET A 114 -7.72 13.64 -15.32
C MET A 114 -8.82 14.17 -14.37
N THR A 115 -9.55 15.19 -14.80
CA THR A 115 -10.64 15.79 -14.03
C THR A 115 -11.80 14.82 -13.87
N GLU A 116 -12.27 14.21 -14.95
CA GLU A 116 -13.35 13.20 -14.89
C GLU A 116 -12.93 11.97 -14.07
N LEU A 117 -11.66 11.54 -14.13
CA LEU A 117 -11.16 10.48 -13.25
C LEU A 117 -11.25 10.88 -11.78
N PHE A 118 -10.91 12.12 -11.45
CA PHE A 118 -11.00 12.62 -10.08
C PHE A 118 -12.45 12.71 -9.60
N GLU A 119 -13.38 13.16 -10.44
CA GLU A 119 -14.81 13.17 -10.16
C GLU A 119 -15.34 11.75 -9.90
N VAL A 120 -15.03 10.79 -10.77
CA VAL A 120 -15.40 9.38 -10.59
C VAL A 120 -14.82 8.81 -9.29
N PHE A 121 -13.60 9.20 -8.93
CA PHE A 121 -13.00 8.80 -7.66
C PHE A 121 -13.73 9.39 -6.46
N LEU A 122 -14.06 10.69 -6.47
CA LEU A 122 -14.82 11.35 -5.41
C LEU A 122 -16.20 10.69 -5.24
N ASP A 123 -16.89 10.40 -6.33
CA ASP A 123 -18.17 9.69 -6.31
C ASP A 123 -18.03 8.28 -5.72
N ALA A 124 -16.94 7.57 -6.04
CA ALA A 124 -16.69 6.22 -5.53
C ALA A 124 -16.48 6.16 -4.01
N ILE A 125 -15.93 7.23 -3.42
CA ILE A 125 -15.69 7.34 -1.98
C ILE A 125 -16.78 8.14 -1.25
N ASN A 126 -17.75 8.71 -1.96
CA ASN A 126 -18.75 9.59 -1.37
C ASN A 126 -19.54 8.88 -0.25
N GLY A 127 -19.65 9.55 0.91
CA GLY A 127 -20.31 9.01 2.10
C GLY A 127 -19.57 7.85 2.78
N LYS A 128 -18.33 7.54 2.38
CA LYS A 128 -17.50 6.47 2.95
C LYS A 128 -16.15 7.03 3.41
N SER A 129 -15.59 6.43 4.45
CA SER A 129 -14.19 6.66 4.79
C SER A 129 -13.28 6.03 3.72
N ALA A 130 -12.12 6.60 3.45
CA ALA A 130 -11.18 6.06 2.48
C ALA A 130 -9.78 5.89 3.08
N LEU A 131 -9.18 4.71 2.91
CA LEU A 131 -7.79 4.42 3.21
C LEU A 131 -7.04 4.15 1.90
N ILE A 132 -6.12 5.05 1.54
CA ILE A 132 -5.35 4.92 0.31
C ILE A 132 -3.87 4.91 0.66
N ILE A 133 -3.20 3.83 0.28
CA ILE A 133 -1.77 3.64 0.47
C ILE A 133 -1.12 3.62 -0.92
N LEU A 134 -0.28 4.62 -1.16
CA LEU A 134 0.53 4.72 -2.37
C LEU A 134 1.97 4.35 -2.00
N ASP A 135 2.43 3.21 -2.51
CA ASP A 135 3.78 2.72 -2.27
C ASP A 135 4.72 3.10 -3.43
N ASP A 136 5.99 3.36 -3.13
CA ASP A 136 7.04 3.77 -4.10
C ASP A 136 6.68 4.98 -4.98
N ILE A 137 5.99 5.99 -4.43
CA ILE A 137 5.54 7.19 -5.17
C ILE A 137 6.68 8.06 -5.74
N ASP A 138 7.87 7.95 -5.15
CA ASP A 138 9.07 8.64 -5.58
C ASP A 138 9.53 8.18 -6.98
N TRP A 139 9.11 6.99 -7.42
CA TRP A 139 9.49 6.44 -8.72
C TRP A 139 9.07 7.34 -9.90
N TRP A 140 7.79 7.73 -9.95
CA TRP A 140 7.30 8.59 -11.03
C TRP A 140 7.57 10.07 -10.76
N ALA A 141 7.64 10.48 -9.49
CA ALA A 141 7.96 11.85 -9.11
C ALA A 141 9.39 12.25 -9.51
N SER A 142 10.35 11.34 -9.36
CA SER A 142 11.76 11.56 -9.75
C SER A 142 11.98 11.56 -11.28
N THR A 143 11.07 10.94 -12.03
CA THR A 143 11.16 10.82 -13.50
C THR A 143 10.77 12.12 -14.23
N LYS A 144 10.06 13.05 -13.58
CA LYS A 144 9.74 14.37 -14.15
C LYS A 144 10.64 15.46 -13.53
N ASN A 145 11.67 15.87 -14.27
CA ASN A 145 12.49 17.07 -14.02
C ASN A 145 13.15 17.18 -12.65
N GLY A 146 14.22 16.41 -12.37
CA GLY A 146 15.27 16.79 -11.40
C GLY A 146 14.84 17.05 -9.95
N MET A 147 13.55 16.95 -9.64
CA MET A 147 13.01 16.96 -8.30
C MET A 147 13.21 15.56 -7.76
N LYS A 148 14.41 15.31 -7.23
CA LYS A 148 14.50 14.47 -6.04
C LYS A 148 13.41 14.97 -5.11
N LEU A 149 12.48 14.11 -4.71
CA LEU A 149 11.83 14.31 -3.42
C LEU A 149 12.99 14.31 -2.42
N ILE A 150 13.49 15.50 -2.09
CA ILE A 150 14.36 15.69 -0.95
C ILE A 150 13.40 15.66 0.23
N VAL A 151 13.28 14.47 0.82
CA VAL A 151 12.71 14.26 2.14
C VAL A 151 13.85 13.95 3.08
#